data_AF-A0A852X4P2-F1
#
_entry.id   AF-A0A852X4P2-F1
#
_cell.length_a   1.000
_cell.length_b   1.000
_cell.length_c   1.000
_cell.angle_alpha   90.00
_cell.angle_beta   90.00
_cell.angle_gamma   90.00
#
_symmetry.space_group_name_H-M   'P 1'
#
loop_
_entity.id
_entity.type
_entity.pdbx_description
1 polymer ?
#
loop_
_entity_poly.entity_id
_entity_poly.type
_entity_poly.pdbx_seq_one_letter_code
_entity_poly.pdbx_strand_id
1 'polypeptide(L)'
;MTTFWVGELFDPGASDGSQRISTYDNDWVSSYGGCDGVVTEAGICETERRYADEGWFPRRMEPRQNPFYLDVPYDDVHDETGFARRCAVIPWADPGRGGRCDDRDHSYLKNVWLELVGPSGRECYGQVQDAGPGEYDDARYVFGDDDARPANQRYGGAGMDVSPALNGCLGLSSLDGTGDLVRWRFVPADDVPDGPWRVIVTTSPVAR
;
A
#
# COMPACT_ATOMS: atom_id res chain seq x y z
N MET A 1 0.77 -1.66 -12.46
CA MET A 1 0.93 -1.15 -11.09
C MET A 1 1.86 0.05 -11.14
N THR A 2 1.95 0.82 -10.07
CA THR A 2 2.91 1.93 -9.95
C THR A 2 3.74 1.78 -8.68
N THR A 3 4.73 2.65 -8.50
CA THR A 3 5.54 2.70 -7.28
C THR A 3 5.36 4.05 -6.63
N PHE A 4 5.10 4.02 -5.33
CA PHE A 4 4.94 5.21 -4.50
C PHE A 4 5.86 5.06 -3.29
N TRP A 5 6.13 6.17 -2.60
CA TRP A 5 6.97 6.09 -1.41
C TRP A 5 6.57 7.08 -0.32
N VAL A 6 6.72 6.70 0.94
CA VAL A 6 6.46 7.59 2.07
C VAL A 6 7.33 8.84 1.94
N GLY A 7 6.67 10.00 1.89
CA GLY A 7 7.33 11.30 1.69
C GLY A 7 7.28 11.83 0.26
N GLU A 8 6.79 11.06 -0.71
CA GLU A 8 6.59 11.50 -2.09
C GLU A 8 5.69 12.75 -2.17
N LEU A 9 6.09 13.68 -3.03
CA LEU A 9 5.29 14.83 -3.45
C LEU A 9 5.15 14.79 -4.96
N PHE A 10 4.12 14.11 -5.44
CA PHE A 10 3.83 13.92 -6.86
C PHE A 10 3.18 15.18 -7.48
N ASP A 11 2.10 15.69 -6.88
CA ASP A 11 1.41 16.92 -7.26
C ASP A 11 0.85 17.64 -6.03
N PRO A 12 1.46 18.75 -5.58
CA PRO A 12 1.00 19.51 -4.42
C PRO A 12 -0.41 20.09 -4.55
N GLY A 13 -0.97 20.17 -5.76
CA GLY A 13 -2.31 20.69 -6.04
C GLY A 13 -3.39 19.62 -6.13
N ALA A 14 -3.04 18.34 -6.18
CA ALA A 14 -3.99 17.23 -6.26
C ALA A 14 -4.30 16.68 -4.87
N SER A 15 -5.54 16.23 -4.66
CA SER A 15 -5.97 15.64 -3.38
C SER A 15 -5.24 14.33 -3.04
N ASP A 16 -4.74 13.63 -4.06
CA ASP A 16 -4.00 12.37 -3.99
C ASP A 16 -2.53 12.52 -4.42
N GLY A 17 -2.02 13.75 -4.50
CA GLY A 17 -0.69 14.02 -5.06
C GLY A 17 0.46 13.99 -4.05
N SER A 18 0.26 13.45 -2.84
CA SER A 18 1.30 13.43 -1.80
C SER A 18 1.15 12.22 -0.89
N GLN A 19 2.24 11.48 -0.75
CA GLN A 19 2.36 10.32 0.15
C GLN A 19 3.05 10.70 1.46
N ARG A 20 2.92 11.98 1.85
CA ARG A 20 3.35 12.46 3.17
C ARG A 20 2.39 12.08 4.29
N ILE A 21 1.15 11.82 3.89
CA ILE A 21 0.06 11.24 4.67
C ILE A 21 -0.42 10.00 3.91
N SER A 22 -1.10 9.09 4.59
CA SER A 22 -1.89 8.03 3.96
C SER A 22 -3.33 8.12 4.40
N THR A 23 -4.21 7.39 3.74
CA THR A 23 -5.59 7.10 4.15
C THR A 23 -5.68 6.69 5.63
N TYR A 24 -4.63 6.07 6.20
CA TYR A 24 -4.66 5.55 7.56
C TYR A 24 -3.72 6.25 8.55
N ASP A 25 -2.95 7.25 8.11
CA ASP A 25 -1.96 7.93 8.94
C ASP A 25 -1.72 9.37 8.46
N ASN A 26 -2.26 10.35 9.20
CA ASN A 26 -2.12 11.78 8.89
C ASN A 26 -0.73 12.37 9.20
N ASP A 27 0.18 11.60 9.78
CA ASP A 27 1.59 11.99 9.98
C ASP A 27 2.54 10.88 9.48
N TRP A 28 2.20 10.28 8.33
CA TRP A 28 2.82 9.03 7.87
C TRP A 28 4.34 9.11 7.74
N VAL A 29 4.89 10.23 7.23
CA VAL A 29 6.35 10.43 7.15
C VAL A 29 7.01 10.35 8.52
N SER A 30 6.41 11.00 9.51
CA SER A 30 6.91 10.92 10.88
C SER A 30 6.77 9.49 11.37
N SER A 31 5.57 8.90 11.35
CA SER A 31 5.34 7.53 11.81
C SER A 31 6.28 6.50 11.18
N TYR A 32 6.53 6.59 9.87
CA TYR A 32 7.45 5.74 9.12
C TYR A 32 8.92 5.96 9.51
N GLY A 33 9.29 7.16 9.97
CA GLY A 33 10.66 7.51 10.39
C GLY A 33 11.41 8.43 9.43
N GLY A 34 10.76 8.91 8.36
CA GLY A 34 11.33 9.85 7.40
C GLY A 34 10.94 9.54 5.96
N CYS A 35 11.68 10.13 5.03
CA CYS A 35 11.58 9.86 3.60
C CYS A 35 11.98 8.41 3.29
N ASP A 36 11.11 7.65 2.61
CA ASP A 36 11.42 6.30 2.14
C ASP A 36 12.25 6.30 0.85
N GLY A 37 13.43 6.90 0.92
CA GLY A 37 14.27 7.12 -0.25
C GLY A 37 15.45 8.04 0.07
N VAL A 38 15.78 8.92 -0.86
CA VAL A 38 16.86 9.90 -0.73
C VAL A 38 16.25 11.30 -0.65
N VAL A 39 16.65 12.07 0.36
CA VAL A 39 16.33 13.50 0.41
C VAL A 39 17.36 14.26 -0.42
N THR A 40 16.90 14.95 -1.46
CA THR A 40 17.74 15.79 -2.32
C THR A 40 18.19 17.06 -1.59
N GLU A 41 19.15 17.80 -2.17
CA GLU A 41 19.58 19.10 -1.64
C GLU A 41 18.42 20.11 -1.53
N ALA A 42 17.40 19.98 -2.38
CA ALA A 42 16.20 20.79 -2.36
C ALA A 42 15.19 20.38 -1.27
N GLY A 43 15.48 19.35 -0.47
CA GLY A 43 14.59 18.81 0.55
C GLY A 43 13.46 17.94 -0.01
N ILE A 44 13.55 17.50 -1.26
CA ILE A 44 12.55 16.66 -1.91
C ILE A 44 12.88 15.19 -1.63
N CYS A 45 11.87 14.40 -1.26
CA CYS A 45 12.02 12.97 -1.08
C CYS A 45 11.84 12.26 -2.43
N GLU A 46 12.92 11.64 -2.93
CA GLU A 46 12.89 10.82 -4.15
C GLU A 46 13.10 9.35 -3.79
N THR A 47 12.49 8.43 -4.55
CA THR A 47 12.71 6.99 -4.38
C THR A 47 14.17 6.58 -4.67
N GLU A 48 14.56 5.40 -4.22
CA GLU A 48 15.87 4.82 -4.52
C GLU A 48 15.79 3.32 -4.82
N ARG A 49 16.80 2.81 -5.52
CA ARG A 49 16.90 1.39 -5.82
C ARG A 49 17.14 0.56 -4.56
N ARG A 50 16.41 -0.56 -4.45
CA ARG A 50 16.54 -1.56 -3.39
C ARG A 50 17.37 -2.77 -3.86
N TYR A 51 18.06 -3.42 -2.92
CA TYR A 51 18.98 -4.51 -3.22
C TYR A 51 18.76 -5.76 -2.36
N ALA A 52 18.60 -6.90 -3.04
CA ALA A 52 19.53 -8.04 -2.98
C ALA A 52 20.00 -8.57 -1.61
N ASP A 53 20.94 -7.84 -1.08
CA ASP A 53 21.83 -8.20 0.01
C ASP A 53 21.54 -7.37 1.26
N GLU A 54 20.69 -6.35 1.10
CA GLU A 54 20.28 -5.39 2.14
C GLU A 54 18.83 -5.62 2.58
N GLY A 55 18.22 -6.78 2.26
CA GLY A 55 16.83 -7.07 2.60
C GLY A 55 15.80 -6.16 1.91
N TRP A 56 16.23 -5.33 0.94
CA TRP A 56 15.42 -4.38 0.18
C TRP A 56 14.93 -3.22 1.03
N PHE A 57 15.59 -3.01 2.17
CA PHE A 57 15.30 -1.95 3.11
C PHE A 57 15.74 -0.58 2.56
N PRO A 58 15.20 0.51 3.15
CA PRO A 58 15.75 1.85 3.05
C PRO A 58 17.25 1.92 3.32
N ARG A 59 18.01 2.63 2.48
CA ARG A 59 19.48 2.71 2.62
C ARG A 59 19.93 3.99 3.31
N ARG A 60 19.08 5.00 3.36
CA ARG A 60 19.38 6.34 3.89
C ARG A 60 18.70 6.64 5.23
N MET A 61 17.88 5.71 5.70
CA MET A 61 17.14 5.82 6.96
C MET A 61 16.80 4.42 7.48
N GLU A 62 16.40 4.35 8.75
CA GLU A 62 15.88 3.12 9.35
C GLU A 62 14.36 3.30 9.53
N PRO A 63 13.53 2.49 8.84
CA PRO A 63 12.09 2.63 8.95
C PRO A 63 11.60 2.14 10.31
N ARG A 64 10.56 2.80 10.83
CA ARG A 64 9.84 2.43 12.07
C ARG A 64 8.56 1.64 11.79
N GLN A 65 8.14 1.60 10.53
CA GLN A 65 7.03 0.84 10.01
C GLN A 65 7.53 -0.11 8.92
N ASN A 66 6.69 -1.06 8.50
CA ASN A 66 7.07 -2.05 7.50
C ASN A 66 7.43 -1.36 6.17
N PRO A 67 8.66 -1.55 5.61
CA PRO A 67 9.03 -0.99 4.32
C PRO A 67 8.38 -1.71 3.14
N PHE A 68 7.81 -2.89 3.35
CA PHE A 68 7.02 -3.62 2.36
C PHE A 68 5.54 -3.23 2.49
N TYR A 69 5.23 -2.00 2.09
CA TYR A 69 3.87 -1.47 2.09
C TYR A 69 3.33 -1.28 0.68
N LEU A 70 2.02 -1.23 0.57
CA LEU A 70 1.26 -1.06 -0.68
C LEU A 70 -0.10 -0.43 -0.40
N ASP A 71 -0.79 -0.06 -1.47
CA ASP A 71 -2.20 0.32 -1.44
C ASP A 71 -3.08 -0.65 -2.26
N VAL A 72 -4.39 -0.51 -2.07
CA VAL A 72 -5.41 -1.11 -2.94
C VAL A 72 -6.53 -0.07 -3.14
N PRO A 73 -7.28 -0.09 -4.26
CA PRO A 73 -8.24 0.96 -4.61
C PRO A 73 -9.56 0.80 -3.85
N TYR A 74 -9.48 0.75 -2.52
CA TYR A 74 -10.61 0.70 -1.62
C TYR A 74 -10.26 1.37 -0.29
N ASP A 75 -10.88 2.50 -0.01
CA ASP A 75 -10.78 3.24 1.23
C ASP A 75 -12.03 2.97 2.07
N ASP A 76 -11.84 2.22 3.15
CA ASP A 76 -12.92 1.85 4.05
C ASP A 76 -13.07 2.81 5.25
N VAL A 77 -12.42 3.97 5.19
CA VAL A 77 -12.35 4.97 6.27
C VAL A 77 -12.84 6.35 5.83
N HIS A 78 -12.33 6.90 4.73
CA HIS A 78 -12.57 8.28 4.32
C HIS A 78 -13.51 8.39 3.12
N ASP A 79 -13.36 7.55 2.09
CA ASP A 79 -14.30 7.48 0.97
C ASP A 79 -15.74 7.18 1.43
N GLU A 80 -16.70 7.97 0.95
CA GLU A 80 -18.09 7.85 1.41
C GLU A 80 -18.74 6.53 0.96
N THR A 81 -18.45 6.09 -0.27
CA THR A 81 -19.03 4.86 -0.83
C THR A 81 -18.34 3.63 -0.26
N GLY A 82 -17.01 3.64 -0.19
CA GLY A 82 -16.17 2.63 0.44
C GLY A 82 -16.58 2.43 1.90
N PHE A 83 -16.62 3.51 2.69
CA PHE A 83 -17.05 3.43 4.08
C PHE A 83 -18.48 2.87 4.23
N ALA A 84 -19.45 3.34 3.44
CA ALA A 84 -20.83 2.89 3.53
C ALA A 84 -21.02 1.41 3.17
N ARG A 85 -20.12 0.84 2.35
CA ARG A 85 -20.22 -0.53 1.84
C ARG A 85 -19.28 -1.52 2.49
N ARG A 86 -18.29 -1.06 3.27
CA ARG A 86 -17.18 -1.90 3.79
C ARG A 86 -17.62 -3.20 4.46
N CYS A 87 -18.64 -3.18 5.30
CA CYS A 87 -19.13 -4.40 5.96
C CYS A 87 -19.96 -5.33 5.06
N ALA A 88 -20.36 -4.87 3.89
CA ALA A 88 -21.06 -5.68 2.89
C ALA A 88 -20.10 -6.31 1.87
N VAL A 89 -18.93 -5.71 1.64
CA VAL A 89 -18.01 -6.15 0.56
C VAL A 89 -16.68 -6.69 1.06
N ILE A 90 -16.20 -6.28 2.24
CA ILE A 90 -14.93 -6.77 2.79
C ILE A 90 -15.17 -8.16 3.41
N PRO A 91 -14.54 -9.24 2.92
CA PRO A 91 -14.89 -10.61 3.32
C PRO A 91 -14.71 -10.95 4.81
N TRP A 92 -13.83 -10.23 5.50
CA TRP A 92 -13.54 -10.43 6.93
C TRP A 92 -14.16 -9.35 7.83
N ALA A 93 -14.92 -8.41 7.27
CA ALA A 93 -15.69 -7.48 8.09
C ALA A 93 -16.88 -8.21 8.73
N ASP A 94 -17.17 -7.91 9.99
CA ASP A 94 -18.33 -8.47 10.70
C ASP A 94 -19.49 -7.47 10.64
N PRO A 95 -20.62 -7.78 9.97
CA PRO A 95 -21.82 -6.93 10.00
C PRO A 95 -22.64 -7.07 11.29
N GLY A 96 -22.27 -8.00 12.17
CA GLY A 96 -22.94 -8.28 13.44
C GLY A 96 -22.53 -7.31 14.57
N ARG A 97 -23.00 -7.62 15.80
CA ARG A 97 -22.80 -6.78 16.98
C ARG A 97 -21.34 -6.60 17.42
N GLY A 98 -20.41 -7.41 16.91
CA GLY A 98 -18.97 -7.31 17.19
C GLY A 98 -18.19 -6.48 16.17
N GLY A 99 -18.82 -6.15 15.04
CA GLY A 99 -18.25 -5.37 13.97
C GLY A 99 -18.03 -3.91 14.31
N ARG A 100 -17.14 -3.28 13.56
CA ARG A 100 -16.85 -1.86 13.61
C ARG A 100 -17.33 -1.14 12.35
N CYS A 101 -18.52 -1.49 11.84
CA CYS A 101 -19.05 -0.99 10.57
C CYS A 101 -19.29 0.52 10.51
N ASP A 102 -19.62 1.14 11.64
CA ASP A 102 -19.89 2.60 11.72
C ASP A 102 -18.70 3.39 12.31
N ASP A 103 -17.57 2.74 12.59
CA ASP A 103 -16.39 3.35 13.22
C ASP A 103 -15.37 3.83 12.17
N ARG A 104 -15.30 5.14 11.94
CA ARG A 104 -14.30 5.75 11.03
C ARG A 104 -12.88 5.81 11.63
N ASP A 105 -12.69 5.44 12.88
CA ASP A 105 -11.35 5.32 13.46
C ASP A 105 -10.80 3.89 13.32
N HIS A 106 -11.53 3.02 12.60
CA HIS A 106 -11.12 1.67 12.26
C HIS A 106 -11.13 1.44 10.74
N SER A 107 -10.05 0.83 10.25
CA SER A 107 -9.98 0.21 8.94
C SER A 107 -9.87 -1.32 9.08
N TYR A 108 -10.64 -2.04 8.27
CA TYR A 108 -10.51 -3.47 8.02
C TYR A 108 -9.37 -3.79 7.06
N LEU A 109 -8.81 -2.82 6.34
CA LEU A 109 -7.71 -3.01 5.39
C LEU A 109 -6.34 -2.65 5.97
N LYS A 110 -6.23 -1.62 6.82
CA LYS A 110 -4.96 -1.23 7.44
C LYS A 110 -4.30 -2.44 8.13
N ASN A 111 -3.03 -2.67 7.77
CA ASN A 111 -2.19 -3.77 8.26
C ASN A 111 -2.56 -5.18 7.77
N VAL A 112 -3.54 -5.34 6.87
CA VAL A 112 -3.81 -6.61 6.18
C VAL A 112 -2.66 -6.92 5.21
N TRP A 113 -2.36 -8.21 5.05
CA TRP A 113 -1.28 -8.69 4.21
C TRP A 113 -1.75 -9.14 2.84
N LEU A 114 -0.95 -8.84 1.83
CA LEU A 114 -1.06 -9.39 0.49
C LEU A 114 0.19 -10.20 0.15
N GLU A 115 -0.02 -11.30 -0.57
CA GLU A 115 1.00 -11.94 -1.39
C GLU A 115 0.98 -11.29 -2.78
N LEU A 116 2.15 -11.00 -3.32
CA LEU A 116 2.37 -10.42 -4.64
C LEU A 116 3.36 -11.28 -5.42
N VAL A 117 3.06 -11.53 -6.69
CA VAL A 117 3.91 -12.29 -7.62
C VAL A 117 4.30 -11.40 -8.79
N GLY A 118 5.59 -11.11 -8.91
CA GLY A 118 6.15 -10.21 -9.92
C GLY A 118 6.27 -10.86 -11.32
N PRO A 119 6.69 -10.08 -12.34
CA PRO A 119 6.80 -10.54 -13.72
C PRO A 119 7.72 -11.76 -13.91
N SER A 120 8.75 -11.88 -13.07
CA SER A 120 9.71 -13.00 -13.08
C SER A 120 9.28 -14.20 -12.25
N GLY A 121 8.10 -14.16 -11.62
CA GLY A 121 7.61 -15.20 -10.72
C GLY A 121 8.12 -15.09 -9.28
N ARG A 122 8.80 -14.00 -8.90
CA ARG A 122 9.19 -13.74 -7.51
C ARG A 122 7.96 -13.45 -6.66
N GLU A 123 7.85 -14.15 -5.54
CA GLU A 123 6.80 -13.98 -4.54
C GLU A 123 7.32 -13.10 -3.40
N CYS A 124 6.55 -12.05 -3.07
CA CYS A 124 6.84 -11.09 -2.02
C CYS A 124 5.56 -10.78 -1.24
N TYR A 125 5.69 -10.27 -0.03
CA TYR A 125 4.56 -9.98 0.84
C TYR A 125 4.64 -8.56 1.34
N GLY A 126 3.49 -7.90 1.48
CA GLY A 126 3.42 -6.53 1.99
C GLY A 126 2.12 -6.23 2.72
N GLN A 127 2.13 -5.16 3.51
CA GLN A 127 0.98 -4.68 4.26
C GLN A 127 0.27 -3.54 3.54
N VAL A 128 -1.06 -3.57 3.52
CA VAL A 128 -1.85 -2.42 3.08
C VAL A 128 -1.63 -1.26 4.06
N GLN A 129 -1.09 -0.16 3.58
CA GLN A 129 -0.80 1.04 4.38
C GLN A 129 -1.40 2.32 3.81
N ASP A 130 -2.03 2.25 2.63
CA ASP A 130 -2.81 3.33 2.02
C ASP A 130 -3.96 2.76 1.16
N ALA A 131 -4.73 3.64 0.50
CA ALA A 131 -5.75 3.31 -0.48
C ALA A 131 -5.53 4.12 -1.77
N GLY A 132 -5.85 3.51 -2.92
CA GLY A 132 -5.56 4.07 -4.24
C GLY A 132 -5.02 3.01 -5.22
N PRO A 133 -4.41 3.40 -6.35
CA PRO A 133 -4.33 4.76 -6.89
C PRO A 133 -5.56 5.12 -7.72
N GLY A 134 -5.94 6.41 -7.68
CA GLY A 134 -6.91 7.01 -8.60
C GLY A 134 -8.38 6.57 -8.43
N GLU A 135 -8.64 5.43 -7.85
CA GLU A 135 -9.97 4.94 -7.44
C GLU A 135 -9.91 4.50 -5.98
N TYR A 136 -10.99 4.68 -5.25
CA TYR A 136 -11.03 4.48 -3.79
C TYR A 136 -12.22 3.63 -3.32
N ASP A 137 -13.03 3.07 -4.22
CA ASP A 137 -14.19 2.25 -3.88
C ASP A 137 -14.39 1.04 -4.82
N ASP A 138 -13.31 0.57 -5.47
CA ASP A 138 -13.32 -0.51 -6.45
C ASP A 138 -13.43 -1.90 -5.81
N ALA A 139 -14.55 -2.14 -5.12
CA ALA A 139 -14.85 -3.40 -4.47
C ALA A 139 -14.85 -4.59 -5.43
N ARG A 140 -15.19 -4.36 -6.71
CA ARG A 140 -15.23 -5.42 -7.73
C ARG A 140 -13.82 -5.92 -8.05
N TYR A 141 -12.85 -5.03 -8.17
CA TYR A 141 -11.46 -5.41 -8.33
C TYR A 141 -10.86 -6.01 -7.04
N VAL A 142 -11.09 -5.37 -5.89
CA VAL A 142 -10.38 -5.73 -4.65
C VAL A 142 -10.94 -6.99 -4.00
N PHE A 143 -12.27 -7.18 -4.00
CA PHE A 143 -12.93 -8.27 -3.27
C PHE A 143 -13.75 -9.21 -4.16
N GLY A 144 -13.86 -8.93 -5.47
CA GLY A 144 -14.60 -9.76 -6.41
C GLY A 144 -13.94 -11.10 -6.68
N ASP A 145 -14.74 -12.05 -7.16
CA ASP A 145 -14.32 -13.42 -7.50
C ASP A 145 -14.08 -13.63 -9.01
N ASP A 146 -14.32 -12.62 -9.84
CA ASP A 146 -14.36 -12.72 -11.30
C ASP A 146 -13.10 -12.20 -12.03
N ASP A 147 -11.97 -12.08 -11.31
CA ASP A 147 -10.69 -11.56 -11.85
C ASP A 147 -10.87 -10.24 -12.62
N ALA A 148 -11.69 -9.35 -12.06
CA ALA A 148 -11.90 -8.03 -12.63
C ALA A 148 -10.57 -7.28 -12.80
N ARG A 149 -10.53 -6.38 -13.79
CA ARG A 149 -9.41 -5.44 -13.94
C ARG A 149 -9.74 -4.15 -13.18
N PRO A 150 -8.72 -3.42 -12.69
CA PRO A 150 -8.95 -2.17 -11.97
C PRO A 150 -9.80 -1.20 -12.79
N ALA A 151 -10.70 -0.48 -12.14
CA ALA A 151 -11.52 0.56 -12.76
C ALA A 151 -10.70 1.80 -13.13
N ASN A 152 -9.58 2.03 -12.44
CA ASN A 152 -8.72 3.19 -12.62
C ASN A 152 -8.23 3.32 -14.07
N GLN A 153 -8.35 4.53 -14.62
CA GLN A 153 -7.85 4.90 -15.95
C GLN A 153 -6.64 5.86 -15.90
N ARG A 154 -6.29 6.35 -14.70
CA ARG A 154 -5.11 7.19 -14.45
C ARG A 154 -3.88 6.31 -14.20
N TYR A 155 -2.69 6.90 -14.24
CA TYR A 155 -1.43 6.22 -13.87
C TYR A 155 -1.19 4.88 -14.60
N GLY A 156 -1.58 4.81 -15.89
CA GLY A 156 -1.46 3.59 -16.69
C GLY A 156 -2.47 2.49 -16.35
N GLY A 157 -3.55 2.81 -15.62
CA GLY A 157 -4.57 1.85 -15.20
C GLY A 157 -4.12 0.96 -14.05
N ALA A 158 -3.31 1.50 -13.14
CA ALA A 158 -2.81 0.78 -11.98
C ALA A 158 -3.95 0.43 -11.01
N GLY A 159 -3.95 -0.80 -10.51
CA GLY A 159 -4.83 -1.25 -9.41
C GLY A 159 -4.13 -1.38 -8.07
N MET A 160 -2.88 -0.94 -7.98
CA MET A 160 -2.14 -0.74 -6.74
C MET A 160 -0.83 -0.03 -7.02
N ASP A 161 -0.34 0.64 -5.99
CA ASP A 161 0.99 1.15 -5.80
C ASP A 161 1.74 0.28 -4.80
N VAL A 162 3.00 0.04 -5.09
CA VAL A 162 3.89 -0.73 -4.23
C VAL A 162 5.06 0.13 -3.77
N SER A 163 5.50 -0.08 -2.52
CA SER A 163 6.71 0.54 -1.98
C SER A 163 7.98 0.23 -2.80
N PRO A 164 9.05 1.01 -2.64
CA PRO A 164 10.34 0.71 -3.26
C PRO A 164 10.88 -0.69 -2.88
N ALA A 165 10.62 -1.15 -1.65
CA ALA A 165 10.99 -2.49 -1.19
C ALA A 165 10.30 -3.60 -2.00
N LEU A 166 8.98 -3.46 -2.20
CA LEU A 166 8.21 -4.38 -3.03
C LEU A 166 8.61 -4.28 -4.51
N ASN A 167 8.84 -3.08 -5.05
CA ASN A 167 9.34 -2.89 -6.42
C ASN A 167 10.61 -3.71 -6.66
N GLY A 168 11.62 -3.55 -5.81
CA GLY A 168 12.87 -4.30 -5.91
C GLY A 168 12.68 -5.80 -5.70
N CYS A 169 11.74 -6.22 -4.84
CA CYS A 169 11.51 -7.61 -4.46
C CYS A 169 10.86 -8.38 -5.61
N LEU A 170 9.82 -7.78 -6.17
CA LEU A 170 9.06 -8.30 -7.32
C LEU A 170 9.88 -8.26 -8.60
N GLY A 171 10.95 -7.47 -8.62
CA GLY A 171 11.84 -7.31 -9.77
C GLY A 171 11.16 -6.55 -10.90
N LEU A 172 10.51 -5.43 -10.56
CA LEU A 172 9.92 -4.54 -11.56
C LEU A 172 11.02 -3.91 -12.42
N SER A 173 10.67 -3.58 -13.66
CA SER A 173 11.60 -3.14 -14.69
C SER A 173 12.10 -1.70 -14.50
N SER A 174 11.28 -0.86 -13.87
CA SER A 174 11.57 0.54 -13.54
C SER A 174 11.30 0.81 -12.06
N LEU A 175 12.05 1.74 -11.48
CA LEU A 175 11.83 2.21 -10.10
C LEU A 175 10.54 3.01 -9.96
N ASP A 176 10.15 3.70 -11.04
CA ASP A 176 8.96 4.53 -11.10
C ASP A 176 8.37 4.38 -12.52
N GLY A 177 7.66 3.28 -12.72
CA GLY A 177 7.09 2.93 -14.02
C GLY A 177 5.72 2.30 -13.86
N THR A 178 4.93 2.38 -14.93
CA THR A 178 3.52 1.97 -14.94
C THR A 178 3.26 0.66 -15.71
N GLY A 179 4.31 0.10 -16.34
CA GLY A 179 4.18 -0.96 -17.33
C GLY A 179 4.22 -2.39 -16.80
N ASP A 180 4.65 -2.59 -15.55
CA ASP A 180 4.74 -3.93 -14.97
C ASP A 180 3.41 -4.40 -14.37
N LEU A 181 3.18 -5.71 -14.46
CA LEU A 181 2.02 -6.41 -13.93
C LEU A 181 2.41 -7.33 -12.77
N VAL A 182 1.57 -7.38 -11.74
CA VAL A 182 1.65 -8.34 -10.64
C VAL A 182 0.36 -9.12 -10.56
N ARG A 183 0.47 -10.36 -10.08
CA ARG A 183 -0.66 -11.09 -9.51
C ARG A 183 -0.62 -10.93 -8.01
N TRP A 184 -1.77 -10.80 -7.35
CA TRP A 184 -1.80 -10.66 -5.90
C TRP A 184 -3.02 -11.35 -5.31
N ARG A 185 -2.96 -11.62 -4.00
CA ARG A 185 -4.10 -12.09 -3.21
C ARG A 185 -3.95 -11.68 -1.75
N PHE A 186 -5.05 -11.57 -1.02
CA PHE A 186 -5.01 -11.48 0.44
C PHE A 186 -4.46 -12.76 1.06
N VAL A 187 -3.73 -12.60 2.17
CA VAL A 187 -3.16 -13.70 2.94
C VAL A 187 -3.28 -13.41 4.44
N PRO A 188 -3.71 -14.38 5.28
CA PRO A 188 -3.69 -14.21 6.72
C PRO A 188 -2.27 -13.93 7.23
N ALA A 189 -2.13 -13.09 8.27
CA ALA A 189 -0.82 -12.74 8.83
C ALA A 189 -0.02 -13.96 9.34
N ASP A 190 -0.71 -15.00 9.81
CA ASP A 190 -0.11 -16.26 10.27
C ASP A 190 0.38 -17.13 9.10
N ASP A 191 -0.14 -16.91 7.89
CA ASP A 191 0.24 -17.64 6.67
C ASP A 191 1.34 -16.91 5.88
N VAL A 192 1.73 -15.69 6.29
CA VAL A 192 2.86 -14.97 5.68
C VAL A 192 4.17 -15.66 6.05
N PRO A 193 4.96 -16.19 5.10
CA PRO A 193 6.20 -16.87 5.41
C PRO A 193 7.27 -15.91 5.95
N ASP A 194 8.30 -16.47 6.58
CA ASP A 194 9.48 -15.70 7.00
C ASP A 194 10.17 -15.07 5.78
N GLY A 195 10.57 -13.82 5.92
CA GLY A 195 11.22 -13.04 4.87
C GLY A 195 11.54 -11.62 5.34
N PRO A 196 12.17 -10.79 4.48
CA PRO A 196 12.54 -9.42 4.85
C PRO A 196 11.34 -8.57 5.26
N TRP A 197 10.16 -8.84 4.70
CA TRP A 197 8.90 -8.18 5.05
C TRP A 197 8.44 -8.42 6.50
N ARG A 198 8.93 -9.45 7.20
CA ARG A 198 8.58 -9.70 8.62
C ARG A 198 9.56 -9.08 9.61
N VAL A 199 10.64 -8.44 9.16
CA VAL A 199 11.65 -7.83 10.06
C VAL A 199 11.05 -6.64 10.82
N ILE A 200 10.20 -5.85 10.16
CA ILE A 200 9.41 -4.78 10.79
C ILE A 200 7.97 -4.97 10.34
N VAL A 201 7.05 -5.10 11.30
CA VAL A 201 5.61 -5.24 11.05
C VAL A 201 4.91 -4.02 11.62
N THR A 202 4.15 -3.30 10.78
CA THR A 202 3.30 -2.21 11.27
C THR A 202 2.11 -2.79 12.00
N THR A 203 1.92 -2.38 13.26
CA THR A 203 0.78 -2.78 14.11
C THR A 203 -0.02 -1.59 14.63
N SER A 204 0.40 -0.35 14.32
CA SER A 204 -0.33 0.85 14.71
C SER A 204 -1.70 0.87 14.04
N PRO A 205 -2.77 1.28 14.74
CA PRO A 205 -4.08 1.46 14.16
C PRO A 205 -4.09 2.68 13.22
N VAL A 206 -5.28 3.02 12.69
CA VAL A 206 -5.52 4.31 12.02
C VAL A 206 -5.10 5.46 12.94
N ALA A 207 -4.34 6.42 12.42
CA ALA A 207 -3.85 7.59 13.12
C ALA A 207 -4.30 8.87 12.39
N ARG A 208 -5.00 9.75 13.10
CA ARG A 208 -5.61 10.98 12.57
C ARG A 208 -4.95 12.23 13.09
#